data_AF-A0AAW7HWI3-F1
#
_entry.id   AF-A0AAW7HWI3-F1
#
_cell.length_a   1.000
_cell.length_b   1.000
_cell.length_c   1.000
_cell.angle_alpha   90.00
_cell.angle_beta   90.00
_cell.angle_gamma   90.00
#
_symmetry.space_group_name_H-M   'P 1'
#
loop_
_entity.id
_entity.type
_entity.pdbx_description
1 polymer ?
#
loop_
_entity_poly.entity_id
_entity_poly.type
_entity_poly.pdbx_seq_one_letter_code
_entity_poly.pdbx_strand_id
1 'polypeptide(L)'
;MKNMLCIVFFIFTFSGEAACENIRFNEVRKGVDSIIYDISSIILTSEGRAFFHNIPLDKCKSKKFIINGDKAISYASYDGFQYISYLDRKGEVHTGWVDSARITKKEKLPEHLNIKKSDFAIHFNGYEIKVGSDYSNIIGAFNGITEMDSGNDFVDVFKNIDGIDYKFYPHDFGFIYIESSNLNYNKLKRDFDDYRITKVILKRDVGFSSRGIYVGSKMLDVVKVYGVPVSKKDGAFTYISDNYMMKFLGSEVVNEIEISINPI
;
A
#
# COMPACT_ATOMS: atom_id res chain seq x y z
N MET A 1 60.56 19.08 -34.51
CA MET A 1 59.90 18.42 -33.35
C MET A 1 58.48 18.93 -33.25
N LYS A 2 57.49 18.15 -33.69
CA LYS A 2 56.05 18.45 -33.49
C LYS A 2 55.47 17.29 -32.70
N ASN A 3 55.27 17.50 -31.39
CA ASN A 3 54.56 16.54 -30.53
C ASN A 3 53.08 16.60 -30.87
N MET A 4 52.56 15.48 -31.36
CA MET A 4 51.12 15.26 -31.57
C MET A 4 50.54 14.77 -30.25
N LEU A 5 49.86 15.65 -29.53
CA LEU A 5 49.16 15.33 -28.28
C LEU A 5 47.78 14.74 -28.63
N CYS A 6 47.63 13.42 -28.55
CA CYS A 6 46.32 12.76 -28.64
C CYS A 6 45.57 12.95 -27.33
N ILE A 7 44.54 13.80 -27.33
CA ILE A 7 43.58 13.91 -26.23
C ILE A 7 42.54 12.79 -26.43
N VAL A 8 42.65 11.75 -25.60
CA VAL A 8 41.63 10.69 -25.51
C VAL A 8 40.49 11.23 -24.64
N PHE A 9 39.37 11.57 -25.26
CA PHE A 9 38.13 11.87 -24.56
C PHE A 9 37.57 10.56 -23.97
N PHE A 10 37.77 10.34 -22.67
CA PHE A 10 37.03 9.34 -21.91
C PHE A 10 35.58 9.82 -21.80
N ILE A 11 34.71 9.31 -22.69
CA ILE A 11 33.26 9.47 -22.56
C ILE A 11 32.83 8.59 -21.38
N PHE A 12 32.72 9.18 -20.20
CA PHE A 12 32.09 8.53 -19.04
C PHE A 12 30.62 8.27 -19.39
N THR A 13 30.26 7.01 -19.62
CA THR A 13 28.88 6.55 -19.78
C THR A 13 28.18 6.51 -18.42
N PHE A 14 27.81 7.70 -17.92
CA PHE A 14 26.93 7.85 -16.76
C PHE A 14 25.47 7.82 -17.24
N SER A 15 24.90 6.64 -17.53
CA SER A 15 23.53 6.61 -18.08
C SER A 15 22.70 5.34 -17.84
N GLY A 16 23.07 4.49 -16.88
CA GLY A 16 22.25 3.34 -16.48
C GLY A 16 21.23 3.65 -15.39
N GLU A 17 21.70 4.20 -14.26
CA GLU A 17 20.86 4.40 -13.05
C GLU A 17 19.78 5.47 -13.26
N ALA A 18 20.11 6.62 -13.86
CA ALA A 18 19.16 7.71 -14.11
C ALA A 18 18.04 7.35 -15.11
N ALA A 19 18.28 6.39 -16.00
CA ALA A 19 17.29 5.95 -16.98
C ALA A 19 16.16 5.13 -16.35
N CYS A 20 16.41 4.45 -15.23
CA CYS A 20 15.41 3.63 -14.54
C CYS A 20 14.62 4.38 -13.46
N GLU A 21 15.05 5.57 -13.05
CA GLU A 21 14.27 6.42 -12.13
C GLU A 21 12.98 6.94 -12.77
N ASN A 22 12.99 7.14 -14.10
CA ASN A 22 11.86 7.70 -14.83
C ASN A 22 10.94 6.64 -15.46
N ILE A 23 11.32 5.36 -15.40
CA ILE A 23 10.49 4.27 -15.93
C ILE A 23 9.45 3.92 -14.88
N ARG A 24 8.17 3.92 -15.25
CA ARG A 24 7.11 3.42 -14.37
C ARG A 24 6.92 1.92 -14.60
N PHE A 25 6.63 1.18 -13.54
CA PHE A 25 6.46 -0.28 -13.65
C PHE A 25 5.35 -0.67 -14.65
N ASN A 26 4.27 0.12 -14.71
CA ASN A 26 3.16 -0.08 -15.65
C ASN A 26 3.56 0.13 -17.11
N GLU A 27 4.58 0.95 -17.40
CA GLU A 27 5.11 1.14 -18.77
C GLU A 27 5.91 -0.07 -19.24
N VAL A 28 6.46 -0.82 -18.30
CA VAL A 28 7.22 -2.05 -18.56
C VAL A 28 6.30 -3.26 -18.68
N ARG A 29 5.11 -3.18 -18.08
CA ARG A 29 4.17 -4.28 -18.04
C ARG A 29 3.64 -4.61 -19.44
N LYS A 30 4.09 -5.74 -20.01
CA LYS A 30 3.56 -6.26 -21.28
C LYS A 30 2.34 -7.14 -21.03
N GLY A 31 1.16 -6.71 -21.46
CA GLY A 31 -0.04 -7.55 -21.47
C GLY A 31 -0.58 -7.95 -20.09
N VAL A 32 -1.49 -8.93 -20.08
CA VAL A 32 -2.34 -9.34 -18.94
C VAL A 32 -1.57 -10.10 -17.85
N ASP A 33 -0.24 -10.20 -17.94
CA ASP A 33 0.58 -10.78 -16.87
C ASP A 33 0.45 -9.92 -15.62
N SER A 34 -0.42 -10.37 -14.72
CA SER A 34 -0.65 -9.74 -13.42
C SER A 34 0.46 -10.17 -12.49
N ILE A 35 1.09 -9.19 -11.83
CA ILE A 35 1.95 -9.44 -10.67
C ILE A 35 1.28 -10.48 -9.78
N ILE A 36 1.97 -11.60 -9.57
CA ILE A 36 1.51 -12.65 -8.68
C ILE A 36 1.99 -12.26 -7.29
N TYR A 37 1.05 -11.97 -6.40
CA TYR A 37 1.36 -11.66 -5.00
C TYR A 37 1.27 -12.96 -4.19
N ASP A 38 2.40 -13.36 -3.64
CA ASP A 38 2.55 -14.56 -2.82
C ASP A 38 3.65 -14.33 -1.78
N ILE A 39 3.50 -14.90 -0.60
CA ILE A 39 4.50 -14.77 0.46
C ILE A 39 5.27 -16.08 0.59
N SER A 40 6.58 -16.01 0.47
CA SER A 40 7.43 -17.18 0.60
C SER A 40 8.76 -16.84 1.22
N SER A 41 9.30 -17.78 2.01
CA SER A 41 10.70 -17.73 2.41
C SER A 41 11.53 -18.23 1.23
N ILE A 42 12.63 -17.53 0.95
CA ILE A 42 13.55 -17.90 -0.12
C ILE A 42 14.97 -18.03 0.42
N ILE A 43 15.72 -18.96 -0.19
CA ILE A 43 17.16 -19.10 0.04
C ILE A 43 17.85 -18.99 -1.32
N LEU A 44 18.88 -18.16 -1.36
CA LEU A 44 19.73 -18.04 -2.54
C LEU A 44 20.81 -19.11 -2.49
N THR A 45 20.95 -19.89 -3.58
CA THR A 45 22.11 -20.80 -3.71
C THR A 45 22.86 -20.68 -5.02
N SER A 46 22.58 -19.65 -5.83
CA SER A 46 23.31 -19.45 -7.07
C SER A 46 24.76 -19.10 -6.80
N GLU A 47 25.68 -19.60 -7.62
CA GLU A 47 27.05 -19.10 -7.64
C GLU A 47 27.08 -17.62 -8.06
N GLY A 48 27.78 -16.80 -7.28
CA GLY A 48 27.91 -15.36 -7.51
C GLY A 48 26.86 -14.49 -6.81
N ARG A 49 26.67 -13.28 -7.34
CA ARG A 49 25.84 -12.22 -6.75
C ARG A 49 24.47 -12.16 -7.43
N ALA A 50 23.41 -12.13 -6.64
CA ALA A 50 22.06 -11.83 -7.11
C ALA A 50 21.76 -10.35 -6.83
N PHE A 51 21.74 -9.55 -7.89
CA PHE A 51 21.59 -8.11 -7.77
C PHE A 51 20.13 -7.71 -7.67
N PHE A 52 19.86 -6.68 -6.86
CA PHE A 52 18.56 -6.04 -6.81
C PHE A 52 18.34 -5.16 -8.04
N HIS A 53 17.11 -5.08 -8.50
CA HIS A 53 16.65 -4.20 -9.56
C HIS A 53 15.51 -3.34 -9.02
N ASN A 54 15.46 -2.07 -9.45
CA ASN A 54 14.37 -1.16 -9.07
C ASN A 54 13.04 -1.58 -9.71
N ILE A 55 13.13 -2.10 -10.93
CA ILE A 55 12.06 -2.60 -11.79
C ILE A 55 12.57 -3.93 -12.39
N PRO A 56 11.72 -4.94 -12.66
CA PRO A 56 12.13 -6.26 -13.15
C PRO A 56 12.60 -6.20 -14.62
N LEU A 57 13.72 -5.53 -14.85
CA LEU A 57 14.41 -5.38 -16.12
C LEU A 57 15.90 -5.42 -15.87
N ASP A 58 16.64 -6.15 -16.68
CA ASP A 58 18.10 -6.28 -16.56
C ASP A 58 18.83 -4.93 -16.57
N LYS A 59 18.35 -3.96 -17.36
CA LYS A 59 18.93 -2.62 -17.43
C LYS A 59 18.75 -1.80 -16.14
N CYS A 60 17.82 -2.19 -15.26
CA CYS A 60 17.53 -1.53 -13.99
C CYS A 60 18.21 -2.18 -12.78
N LYS A 61 19.31 -2.88 -13.05
CA LYS A 61 20.19 -3.50 -12.06
C LYS A 61 20.86 -2.43 -11.18
N SER A 62 20.77 -2.62 -9.88
CA SER A 62 21.45 -1.80 -8.88
C SER A 62 22.81 -2.39 -8.49
N LYS A 63 23.58 -1.62 -7.71
CA LYS A 63 24.83 -2.08 -7.08
C LYS A 63 24.61 -2.97 -5.85
N LYS A 64 23.38 -3.00 -5.31
CA LYS A 64 23.03 -3.83 -4.16
C LYS A 64 22.83 -5.27 -4.61
N PHE A 65 23.29 -6.22 -3.81
CA PHE A 65 23.14 -7.64 -4.09
C PHE A 65 23.09 -8.44 -2.79
N ILE A 66 22.59 -9.66 -2.93
CA ILE A 66 22.68 -10.73 -1.95
C ILE A 66 23.47 -11.90 -2.54
N ILE A 67 23.95 -12.79 -1.68
CA ILE A 67 24.87 -13.88 -2.01
C ILE A 67 24.31 -15.25 -1.62
N ASN A 68 25.01 -16.30 -2.05
CA ASN A 68 24.71 -17.67 -1.66
C ASN A 68 24.59 -17.82 -0.13
N GLY A 69 23.52 -18.47 0.32
CA GLY A 69 23.17 -18.71 1.71
C GLY A 69 22.29 -17.63 2.34
N ASP A 70 22.14 -16.46 1.70
CA ASP A 70 21.24 -15.42 2.21
C ASP A 70 19.77 -15.88 2.17
N LYS A 71 19.04 -15.50 3.21
CA LYS A 71 17.61 -15.75 3.36
C LYS A 71 16.84 -14.45 3.21
N ALA A 72 15.74 -14.49 2.46
CA ALA A 72 14.87 -13.35 2.27
C ALA A 72 13.40 -13.80 2.25
N ILE A 73 12.50 -12.82 2.30
CA ILE A 73 11.07 -13.04 2.09
C ILE A 73 10.70 -12.47 0.72
N SER A 74 10.06 -13.26 -0.11
CA SER A 74 9.48 -12.84 -1.38
C SER A 74 8.00 -12.52 -1.19
N TYR A 75 7.52 -11.44 -1.82
CA TYR A 75 6.14 -10.93 -1.70
C TYR A 75 5.39 -10.89 -3.04
N ALA A 76 6.14 -10.97 -4.15
CA ALA A 76 5.56 -10.96 -5.47
C ALA A 76 6.51 -11.58 -6.50
N SER A 77 5.95 -12.07 -7.60
CA SER A 77 6.67 -12.50 -8.79
C SER A 77 6.10 -11.87 -10.06
N TYR A 78 6.98 -11.54 -10.99
CA TYR A 78 6.65 -10.95 -12.28
C TYR A 78 7.80 -11.16 -13.27
N ASP A 79 7.49 -11.65 -14.48
CA ASP A 79 8.41 -11.78 -15.63
C ASP A 79 9.80 -12.37 -15.28
N GLY A 80 9.81 -13.48 -14.53
CA GLY A 80 11.06 -14.13 -14.12
C GLY A 80 11.79 -13.44 -12.96
N PHE A 81 11.24 -12.39 -12.36
CA PHE A 81 11.77 -11.75 -11.15
C PHE A 81 10.89 -12.02 -9.92
N GLN A 82 11.50 -11.92 -8.74
CA GLN A 82 10.83 -11.89 -7.45
C GLN A 82 11.12 -10.59 -6.71
N TYR A 83 10.08 -9.95 -6.15
CA TYR A 83 10.25 -8.81 -5.26
C TYR A 83 10.46 -9.29 -3.84
N ILE A 84 11.64 -9.02 -3.29
CA ILE A 84 12.09 -9.58 -2.02
C ILE A 84 12.38 -8.49 -0.99
N SER A 85 12.33 -8.86 0.29
CA SER A 85 12.89 -8.12 1.41
C SER A 85 13.98 -8.96 2.06
N TYR A 86 15.19 -8.42 2.10
CA TYR A 86 16.35 -8.97 2.77
C TYR A 86 16.68 -8.13 4.01
N LEU A 87 17.00 -8.77 5.12
CA LEU A 87 17.50 -8.13 6.33
C LEU A 87 18.99 -8.44 6.44
N ASP A 88 19.83 -7.42 6.38
CA ASP A 88 21.26 -7.63 6.48
C ASP A 88 21.73 -7.83 7.94
N ARG A 89 23.03 -8.08 8.12
CA ARG A 89 23.64 -8.33 9.43
C ARG A 89 23.64 -7.11 10.35
N LYS A 90 23.42 -5.90 9.81
CA LYS A 90 23.29 -4.65 10.59
C LYS A 90 21.84 -4.37 10.97
N GLY A 91 20.90 -5.21 10.52
CA GLY A 91 19.48 -4.99 10.70
C GLY A 91 18.87 -4.01 9.69
N GLU A 92 19.58 -3.68 8.60
CA GLU A 92 19.04 -2.84 7.54
C GLU A 92 18.22 -3.69 6.56
N VAL A 93 17.06 -3.13 6.17
CA VAL A 93 16.14 -3.78 5.24
C VAL A 93 16.41 -3.32 3.82
N HIS A 94 16.66 -4.28 2.93
CA HIS A 94 16.87 -4.04 1.50
C HIS A 94 15.74 -4.69 0.70
N THR A 95 15.09 -3.93 -0.17
CA THR A 95 14.00 -4.42 -1.03
C THR A 95 14.26 -4.16 -2.50
N GLY A 96 13.69 -5.01 -3.36
CA GLY A 96 13.76 -4.87 -4.81
C GLY A 96 13.54 -6.18 -5.54
N TRP A 97 13.57 -6.12 -6.87
CA TRP A 97 13.40 -7.27 -7.75
C TRP A 97 14.71 -8.03 -7.94
N VAL A 98 14.68 -9.35 -7.85
CA VAL A 98 15.82 -10.23 -8.10
C VAL A 98 15.41 -11.31 -9.08
N ASP A 99 16.31 -11.66 -9.99
CA ASP A 99 16.13 -12.75 -10.96
C ASP A 99 15.80 -14.07 -10.24
N SER A 100 14.67 -14.68 -10.61
CA SER A 100 14.17 -15.92 -10.00
C SER A 100 15.11 -17.10 -10.24
N ALA A 101 15.92 -17.09 -11.31
CA ALA A 101 16.91 -18.13 -11.58
C ALA A 101 18.01 -18.19 -10.49
N ARG A 102 18.12 -17.15 -9.65
CA ARG A 102 19.05 -17.11 -8.51
C ARG A 102 18.50 -17.80 -7.26
N ILE A 103 17.21 -18.15 -7.25
CA ILE A 103 16.47 -18.67 -6.10
C ILE A 103 16.23 -20.16 -6.29
N THR A 104 16.64 -20.98 -5.32
CA THR A 104 16.60 -22.45 -5.44
C THR A 104 15.70 -23.13 -4.43
N LYS A 105 15.48 -22.50 -3.27
CA LYS A 105 14.49 -22.95 -2.29
C LYS A 105 13.44 -21.87 -2.09
N LYS A 106 12.18 -22.25 -2.26
CA LYS A 106 11.00 -21.43 -2.00
C LYS A 106 10.05 -22.23 -1.12
N GLU A 107 9.81 -21.76 0.10
CA GLU A 107 8.78 -22.34 0.97
C GLU A 107 7.65 -21.33 1.09
N LYS A 108 6.45 -21.77 0.73
CA LYS A 108 5.25 -20.93 0.83
C LYS A 108 4.97 -20.63 2.30
N LEU A 109 4.86 -19.36 2.64
CA LEU A 109 4.44 -18.89 3.96
C LEU A 109 2.92 -18.65 3.95
N PRO A 110 2.28 -18.53 5.13
CA PRO A 110 0.89 -18.10 5.20
C PRO A 110 0.69 -16.79 4.44
N GLU A 111 -0.13 -16.83 3.39
CA GLU A 111 -0.37 -15.68 2.50
C GLU A 111 -1.17 -14.57 3.20
N HIS A 112 -1.97 -14.94 4.19
CA HIS A 112 -2.81 -14.00 4.93
C HIS A 112 -2.19 -13.71 6.28
N LEU A 113 -1.89 -12.44 6.53
CA LEU A 113 -1.63 -11.97 7.89
C LEU A 113 -2.97 -11.85 8.63
N ASN A 114 -2.93 -12.03 9.94
CA ASN A 114 -4.10 -11.80 10.78
C ASN A 114 -4.42 -10.29 10.80
N ILE A 115 -5.42 -9.89 10.02
CA ILE A 115 -5.99 -8.54 10.00
C ILE A 115 -6.91 -8.40 11.21
N LYS A 116 -6.58 -7.48 12.10
CA LYS A 116 -7.28 -7.24 13.36
C LYS A 116 -8.16 -6.01 13.25
N LYS A 117 -9.19 -5.90 14.08
CA LYS A 117 -10.03 -4.69 14.16
C LYS A 117 -9.24 -3.40 14.40
N SER A 118 -8.12 -3.47 15.11
CA SER A 118 -7.20 -2.34 15.34
C SER A 118 -6.49 -1.84 14.07
N ASP A 119 -6.48 -2.63 12.99
CA ASP A 119 -5.88 -2.21 11.72
C ASP A 119 -6.76 -1.24 10.93
N PHE A 120 -8.05 -1.14 11.26
CA PHE A 120 -9.01 -0.26 10.60
C PHE A 120 -9.03 1.11 11.27
N ALA A 121 -7.87 1.76 11.25
CA ALA A 121 -7.70 3.12 11.72
C ALA A 121 -6.76 3.92 10.80
N ILE A 122 -6.98 5.22 10.72
CA ILE A 122 -6.09 6.18 10.07
C ILE A 122 -5.51 7.10 11.13
N HIS A 123 -4.19 7.23 11.17
CA HIS A 123 -3.49 8.23 11.97
C HIS A 123 -3.45 9.54 11.18
N PHE A 124 -3.98 10.60 11.76
CA PHE A 124 -4.04 11.93 11.16
C PHE A 124 -3.93 13.00 12.24
N ASN A 125 -3.02 13.96 12.05
CA ASN A 125 -2.84 15.11 12.94
C ASN A 125 -2.70 14.77 14.44
N GLY A 126 -2.01 13.66 14.75
CA GLY A 126 -1.84 13.17 16.14
C GLY A 126 -3.03 12.41 16.72
N TYR A 127 -4.11 12.24 15.96
CA TYR A 127 -5.27 11.45 16.33
C TYR A 127 -5.29 10.12 15.58
N GLU A 128 -5.89 9.11 16.21
CA GLU A 128 -6.18 7.83 15.60
C GLU A 128 -7.68 7.76 15.29
N ILE A 129 -8.03 7.89 14.02
CA ILE A 129 -9.42 7.88 13.53
C ILE A 129 -9.81 6.43 13.25
N LYS A 130 -10.55 5.83 14.19
CA LYS A 130 -11.01 4.44 14.12
C LYS A 130 -12.42 4.35 13.54
N VAL A 131 -12.65 3.44 12.59
CA VAL A 131 -14.04 3.10 12.26
C VAL A 131 -14.67 2.36 13.45
N GLY A 132 -15.93 2.68 13.74
CA GLY A 132 -16.68 2.22 14.90
C GLY A 132 -16.57 3.11 16.14
N SER A 133 -15.68 4.11 16.15
CA SER A 133 -15.63 5.09 17.26
C SER A 133 -16.60 6.24 17.05
N ASP A 134 -16.83 7.00 18.12
CA ASP A 134 -17.60 8.25 18.07
C ASP A 134 -16.78 9.35 17.36
N TYR A 135 -17.44 10.14 16.52
CA TYR A 135 -16.83 11.29 15.82
C TYR A 135 -16.37 12.37 16.78
N SER A 136 -17.05 12.56 17.91
CA SER A 136 -16.67 13.55 18.93
C SER A 136 -15.24 13.38 19.44
N ASN A 137 -14.70 12.16 19.41
CA ASN A 137 -13.33 11.86 19.84
C ASN A 137 -12.26 12.45 18.91
N ILE A 138 -12.61 12.81 17.68
CA ILE A 138 -11.66 13.26 16.65
C ILE A 138 -11.89 14.71 16.19
N ILE A 139 -12.87 15.43 16.76
CA ILE A 139 -13.15 16.83 16.37
C ILE A 139 -11.88 17.68 16.45
N GLY A 140 -11.07 17.48 17.49
CA GLY A 140 -9.82 18.22 17.66
C GLY A 140 -8.79 18.02 16.54
N ALA A 141 -8.86 16.90 15.80
CA ALA A 141 -7.98 16.65 14.65
C ALA A 141 -8.21 17.64 13.50
N PHE A 142 -9.38 18.29 13.48
CA PHE A 142 -9.83 19.19 12.41
C PHE A 142 -9.89 20.66 12.84
N ASN A 143 -9.37 21.00 14.03
CA ASN A 143 -9.33 22.38 14.49
C ASN A 143 -8.55 23.28 13.52
N GLY A 144 -9.21 24.33 13.02
CA GLY A 144 -8.63 25.26 12.05
C GLY A 144 -8.60 24.73 10.61
N ILE A 145 -9.23 23.59 10.33
CA ILE A 145 -9.40 23.02 8.99
C ILE A 145 -10.83 23.30 8.54
N THR A 146 -10.97 23.85 7.33
CA THR A 146 -12.28 24.10 6.73
C THR A 146 -12.73 22.89 5.93
N GLU A 147 -13.92 22.39 6.21
CA GLU A 147 -14.59 21.40 5.35
C GLU A 147 -14.80 22.02 3.96
N MET A 148 -14.59 21.24 2.91
CA MET A 148 -14.94 21.68 1.57
C MET A 148 -16.44 21.93 1.53
N ASP A 149 -16.83 23.14 1.13
CA ASP A 149 -18.24 23.50 0.99
C ASP A 149 -18.91 22.55 0.00
N SER A 150 -19.70 21.62 0.54
CA SER A 150 -20.41 20.60 -0.23
C SER A 150 -21.69 21.13 -0.85
N GLY A 151 -21.95 22.45 -0.78
CA GLY A 151 -23.15 23.05 -1.34
C GLY A 151 -24.39 22.48 -0.66
N ASN A 152 -24.81 23.13 0.42
CA ASN A 152 -26.00 22.91 1.24
C ASN A 152 -25.83 21.95 2.44
N ASP A 153 -25.72 22.59 3.61
CA ASP A 153 -26.47 22.33 4.84
C ASP A 153 -26.75 20.88 5.20
N PHE A 154 -25.98 20.24 6.09
CA PHE A 154 -26.47 19.24 7.08
C PHE A 154 -27.63 18.29 6.67
N VAL A 155 -27.79 17.92 5.39
CA VAL A 155 -28.93 17.11 4.96
C VAL A 155 -28.53 15.69 5.25
N ASP A 156 -28.97 15.22 6.41
CA ASP A 156 -29.12 13.83 6.79
C ASP A 156 -29.26 12.93 5.56
N VAL A 157 -28.16 12.31 5.12
CA VAL A 157 -28.21 11.46 3.92
C VAL A 157 -28.77 10.12 4.38
N PHE A 158 -30.05 9.91 4.13
CA PHE A 158 -30.66 8.60 4.33
C PHE A 158 -30.27 7.67 3.18
N LYS A 159 -29.75 6.49 3.51
CA LYS A 159 -29.53 5.40 2.55
C LYS A 159 -30.31 4.18 3.02
N ASN A 160 -31.16 3.67 2.14
CA ASN A 160 -31.84 2.39 2.37
C ASN A 160 -30.87 1.25 2.04
N ILE A 161 -30.61 0.38 3.02
CA ILE A 161 -29.77 -0.79 2.85
C ILE A 161 -30.56 -1.99 3.40
N ASP A 162 -30.84 -2.95 2.52
CA ASP A 162 -31.63 -4.15 2.84
C ASP A 162 -32.97 -3.84 3.53
N GLY A 163 -33.64 -2.77 3.09
CA GLY A 163 -34.94 -2.35 3.61
C GLY A 163 -34.89 -1.55 4.91
N ILE A 164 -33.70 -1.19 5.41
CA ILE A 164 -33.53 -0.36 6.61
C ILE A 164 -32.92 0.98 6.20
N ASP A 165 -33.52 2.08 6.67
CA ASP A 165 -32.99 3.42 6.46
C ASP A 165 -31.93 3.73 7.52
N TYR A 166 -30.73 4.02 7.05
CA TYR A 166 -29.62 4.49 7.86
C TYR A 166 -29.30 5.93 7.52
N LYS A 167 -28.93 6.69 8.54
CA LYS A 167 -28.57 8.09 8.43
C LYS A 167 -27.06 8.22 8.34
N PHE A 168 -26.58 9.04 7.40
CA PHE A 168 -25.16 9.26 7.16
C PHE A 168 -24.81 10.75 7.20
N TYR A 169 -23.67 11.03 7.81
CA TYR A 169 -23.09 12.35 7.97
C TYR A 169 -21.70 12.37 7.32
N PRO A 170 -21.59 12.88 6.08
CA PRO A 170 -20.31 13.05 5.40
C PRO A 170 -19.60 14.32 5.87
N HIS A 171 -18.29 14.23 6.04
CA HIS A 171 -17.36 15.35 6.26
C HIS A 171 -16.22 15.22 5.25
N ASP A 172 -16.09 16.16 4.31
CA ASP A 172 -15.02 16.15 3.30
C ASP A 172 -14.10 17.35 3.49
N PHE A 173 -12.83 17.09 3.78
CA PHE A 173 -11.79 18.11 3.90
C PHE A 173 -10.88 18.14 2.66
N GLY A 174 -11.24 17.43 1.59
CA GLY A 174 -10.51 17.36 0.32
C GLY A 174 -9.31 16.43 0.33
N PHE A 175 -8.55 16.39 1.43
CA PHE A 175 -7.44 15.46 1.64
C PHE A 175 -7.83 14.22 2.46
N ILE A 176 -8.92 14.31 3.22
CA ILE A 176 -9.51 13.21 3.97
C ILE A 176 -11.03 13.37 3.98
N TYR A 177 -11.75 12.26 3.84
CA TYR A 177 -13.20 12.17 3.95
C TYR A 177 -13.56 11.25 5.11
N ILE A 178 -14.55 11.63 5.90
CA ILE A 178 -15.04 10.85 7.04
C ILE A 178 -16.56 10.77 6.93
N GLU A 179 -17.11 9.60 7.20
CA GLU A 179 -18.55 9.41 7.27
C GLU A 179 -18.89 8.81 8.63
N SER A 180 -19.87 9.39 9.32
CA SER A 180 -20.48 8.77 10.49
C SER A 180 -21.92 8.37 10.22
N SER A 181 -22.38 7.30 10.86
CA SER A 181 -23.71 6.75 10.62
C SER A 181 -24.20 5.90 11.79
N ASN A 182 -25.51 5.75 11.89
CA ASN A 182 -26.16 4.76 12.75
C ASN A 182 -26.21 3.36 12.11
N LEU A 183 -25.36 3.08 11.12
CA LEU A 183 -25.27 1.79 10.44
C LEU A 183 -25.27 0.61 11.43
N ASN A 184 -26.10 -0.40 11.14
CA ASN A 184 -26.28 -1.60 11.96
C ASN A 184 -26.89 -1.36 13.36
N TYR A 185 -27.47 -0.19 13.67
CA TYR A 185 -28.01 0.09 15.02
C TYR A 185 -29.01 -0.98 15.49
N ASN A 186 -29.96 -1.39 14.64
CA ASN A 186 -30.93 -2.46 14.95
C ASN A 186 -30.27 -3.79 15.30
N LYS A 187 -29.34 -4.25 14.46
CA LYS A 187 -28.65 -5.55 14.63
C LYS A 187 -27.72 -5.54 15.84
N LEU A 188 -27.10 -4.40 16.13
CA LEU A 188 -26.22 -4.20 17.28
C LEU A 188 -26.98 -3.79 18.55
N LYS A 189 -28.31 -3.62 18.48
CA LYS A 189 -29.17 -3.14 19.58
C LYS A 189 -28.68 -1.82 20.18
N ARG A 190 -28.22 -0.90 19.31
CA ARG A 190 -27.81 0.46 19.65
C ARG A 190 -28.98 1.41 19.45
N ASP A 191 -28.89 2.58 20.05
CA ASP A 191 -29.84 3.66 19.84
C ASP A 191 -29.81 4.14 18.37
N PHE A 192 -30.94 4.62 17.86
CA PHE A 192 -31.02 5.14 16.49
C PHE A 192 -30.11 6.37 16.29
N ASP A 193 -29.91 7.17 17.34
CA ASP A 193 -29.05 8.35 17.34
C ASP A 193 -27.60 8.04 17.77
N ASP A 194 -27.23 6.77 17.89
CA ASP A 194 -25.85 6.36 18.12
C ASP A 194 -25.06 6.34 16.79
N TYR A 195 -24.46 7.47 16.43
CA TYR A 195 -23.65 7.63 15.22
C TYR A 195 -22.19 7.25 15.46
N ARG A 196 -21.67 6.33 14.63
CA ARG A 196 -20.28 5.86 14.67
C ARG A 196 -19.59 6.19 13.35
N ILE A 197 -18.28 6.42 13.37
CA ILE A 197 -17.49 6.56 12.15
C ILE A 197 -17.59 5.25 11.36
N THR A 198 -18.21 5.27 10.18
CA THR A 198 -18.40 4.09 9.34
C THR A 198 -17.48 4.06 8.14
N LYS A 199 -16.87 5.19 7.78
CA LYS A 199 -15.91 5.26 6.69
C LYS A 199 -14.89 6.36 6.91
N VAL A 200 -13.65 6.10 6.53
CA VAL A 200 -12.60 7.10 6.37
C VAL A 200 -11.90 6.84 5.05
N ILE A 201 -11.68 7.89 4.26
CA ILE A 201 -10.92 7.85 3.02
C ILE A 201 -9.79 8.87 3.11
N LEU A 202 -8.55 8.41 3.11
CA LEU A 202 -7.36 9.25 3.03
C LEU A 202 -6.96 9.41 1.56
N LYS A 203 -7.05 10.64 1.04
CA LYS A 203 -6.87 10.98 -0.38
C LYS A 203 -5.49 11.59 -0.68
N ARG A 204 -4.75 12.00 0.35
CA ARG A 204 -3.43 12.68 0.24
C ARG A 204 -2.47 12.20 1.32
N ASP A 205 -1.19 12.50 1.14
CA ASP A 205 -0.12 12.19 2.09
C ASP A 205 -0.15 13.13 3.31
N VAL A 206 -1.13 12.95 4.18
CA VAL A 206 -1.32 13.74 5.42
C VAL A 206 -1.50 12.86 6.66
N GLY A 207 -1.43 11.54 6.48
CA GLY A 207 -1.71 10.53 7.48
C GLY A 207 -1.31 9.14 6.99
N PHE A 208 -1.54 8.13 7.81
CA PHE A 208 -1.15 6.76 7.49
C PHE A 208 -2.05 5.71 8.18
N SER A 209 -2.12 4.52 7.61
CA SER A 209 -2.85 3.38 8.17
C SER A 209 -2.20 2.86 9.46
N SER A 210 -2.89 2.03 10.24
CA SER A 210 -2.33 1.43 11.47
C SER A 210 -1.01 0.67 11.29
N ARG A 211 -0.64 0.28 10.06
CA ARG A 211 0.64 -0.38 9.76
C ARG A 211 1.60 0.50 8.95
N GLY A 212 1.40 1.80 8.94
CA GLY A 212 2.34 2.79 8.39
C GLY A 212 2.27 3.00 6.88
N ILE A 213 1.20 2.56 6.21
CA ILE A 213 1.00 2.84 4.78
C ILE A 213 0.37 4.22 4.62
N TYR A 214 0.96 5.07 3.78
CA TYR A 214 0.47 6.40 3.44
C TYR A 214 0.25 6.53 1.93
N VAL A 215 -0.49 7.55 1.51
CA VAL A 215 -0.69 7.86 0.08
C VAL A 215 0.67 8.22 -0.54
N GLY A 216 1.12 7.43 -1.52
CA GLY A 216 2.45 7.49 -2.10
C GLY A 216 3.32 6.26 -1.79
N SER A 217 2.96 5.47 -0.78
CA SER A 217 3.60 4.16 -0.52
C SER A 217 3.48 3.23 -1.72
N LYS A 218 4.43 2.32 -1.93
CA LYS A 218 4.31 1.32 -3.01
C LYS A 218 3.21 0.32 -2.68
N MET A 219 2.46 -0.13 -3.68
CA MET A 219 1.49 -1.22 -3.53
C MET A 219 2.14 -2.50 -2.97
N LEU A 220 3.41 -2.74 -3.28
CA LEU A 220 4.17 -3.87 -2.72
C LEU A 220 4.42 -3.75 -1.22
N ASP A 221 4.54 -2.53 -0.68
CA ASP A 221 4.72 -2.31 0.76
C ASP A 221 3.42 -2.64 1.53
N VAL A 222 2.26 -2.47 0.90
CA VAL A 222 0.97 -2.92 1.44
C VAL A 222 0.98 -4.44 1.67
N VAL A 223 1.41 -5.21 0.67
CA VAL A 223 1.50 -6.69 0.78
C VAL A 223 2.51 -7.10 1.84
N LYS A 224 3.59 -6.32 2.00
CA LYS A 224 4.61 -6.59 3.02
C LYS A 224 4.05 -6.52 4.44
N VAL A 225 3.18 -5.55 4.72
CA VAL A 225 2.69 -5.30 6.09
C VAL A 225 1.29 -5.86 6.34
N TYR A 226 0.46 -6.08 5.32
CA TYR A 226 -0.89 -6.64 5.43
C TYR A 226 -1.05 -8.03 4.82
N GLY A 227 -0.06 -8.53 4.07
CA GLY A 227 -0.12 -9.81 3.39
C GLY A 227 -0.88 -9.76 2.07
N VAL A 228 -1.21 -10.93 1.51
CA VAL A 228 -1.92 -11.04 0.24
C VAL A 228 -3.39 -10.60 0.42
N PRO A 229 -3.87 -9.63 -0.37
CA PRO A 229 -5.25 -9.14 -0.27
C PRO A 229 -6.25 -10.20 -0.72
N VAL A 230 -7.47 -10.15 -0.16
CA VAL A 230 -8.56 -11.06 -0.54
C VAL A 230 -9.16 -10.73 -1.91
N SER A 231 -8.96 -9.50 -2.41
CA SER A 231 -9.38 -9.06 -3.74
C SER A 231 -8.44 -7.98 -4.30
N LYS A 232 -8.30 -7.96 -5.63
CA LYS A 232 -7.43 -7.06 -6.41
C LYS A 232 -8.18 -6.47 -7.61
N LYS A 233 -9.41 -6.03 -7.42
CA LYS A 233 -10.27 -5.50 -8.51
C LYS A 233 -10.10 -4.00 -8.64
N ASP A 234 -10.13 -3.49 -9.87
CA ASP A 234 -10.14 -2.06 -10.18
C ASP A 234 -8.98 -1.27 -9.54
N GLY A 235 -7.81 -1.89 -9.44
CA GLY A 235 -6.63 -1.29 -8.80
C GLY A 235 -6.71 -1.21 -7.27
N ALA A 236 -7.66 -1.90 -6.62
CA ALA A 236 -7.80 -1.88 -5.17
C ALA A 236 -7.35 -3.20 -4.53
N PHE A 237 -6.40 -3.13 -3.58
CA PHE A 237 -6.12 -4.23 -2.67
C PHE A 237 -7.10 -4.20 -1.51
N THR A 238 -7.97 -5.20 -1.44
CA THR A 238 -9.01 -5.29 -0.41
C THR A 238 -8.62 -6.28 0.68
N TYR A 239 -8.83 -5.87 1.92
CA TYR A 239 -8.68 -6.69 3.13
C TYR A 239 -9.98 -6.62 3.94
N ILE A 240 -10.36 -7.74 4.55
CA ILE A 240 -11.63 -7.87 5.28
C ILE A 240 -11.37 -8.57 6.62
N SER A 241 -12.03 -8.10 7.68
CA SER A 241 -12.08 -8.75 8.99
C SER A 241 -13.48 -8.53 9.57
N ASP A 242 -14.26 -9.59 9.74
CA ASP A 242 -15.71 -9.52 10.00
C ASP A 242 -16.42 -8.64 8.95
N ASN A 243 -17.09 -7.57 9.38
CA ASN A 243 -17.71 -6.56 8.53
C ASN A 243 -16.84 -5.33 8.30
N TYR A 244 -15.58 -5.34 8.73
CA TYR A 244 -14.63 -4.25 8.49
C TYR A 244 -13.92 -4.49 7.17
N MET A 245 -13.77 -3.43 6.38
CA MET A 245 -13.11 -3.46 5.09
C MET A 245 -12.04 -2.38 5.03
N MET A 246 -10.92 -2.70 4.39
CA MET A 246 -9.86 -1.77 4.07
C MET A 246 -9.46 -1.94 2.62
N LYS A 247 -9.31 -0.84 1.90
CA LYS A 247 -8.82 -0.82 0.52
C LYS A 247 -7.63 0.11 0.39
N PHE A 248 -6.63 -0.33 -0.35
CA PHE A 248 -5.56 0.51 -0.87
C PHE A 248 -5.74 0.59 -2.39
N LEU A 249 -6.04 1.78 -2.90
CA LEU A 249 -6.30 1.99 -4.32
C LEU A 249 -5.05 2.55 -4.98
N GLY A 250 -4.62 1.93 -6.07
CA GLY A 250 -3.38 2.28 -6.74
C GLY A 250 -2.96 1.26 -7.80
N SER A 251 -2.06 1.66 -8.70
CA SER A 251 -1.46 0.75 -9.68
C SER A 251 -0.05 0.34 -9.30
N GLU A 252 0.79 1.31 -8.96
CA GLU A 252 2.17 1.12 -8.48
C GLU A 252 2.35 1.66 -7.06
N VAL A 253 1.76 2.82 -6.82
CA VAL A 253 1.71 3.49 -5.53
C VAL A 253 0.26 3.63 -5.09
N VAL A 254 0.08 3.70 -3.77
CA VAL A 254 -1.19 3.97 -3.12
C VAL A 254 -1.60 5.40 -3.41
N ASN A 255 -2.72 5.59 -4.09
CA ASN A 255 -3.32 6.90 -4.34
C ASN A 255 -4.37 7.25 -3.29
N GLU A 256 -5.01 6.24 -2.70
CA GLU A 256 -6.07 6.41 -1.72
C GLU A 256 -6.12 5.21 -0.76
N ILE A 257 -6.47 5.48 0.50
CA ILE A 257 -6.71 4.46 1.53
C ILE A 257 -8.13 4.62 2.03
N GLU A 258 -8.97 3.59 1.88
CA GLU A 258 -10.32 3.54 2.44
C GLU A 258 -10.34 2.52 3.59
N ILE A 259 -10.90 2.90 4.73
CA ILE A 259 -11.35 1.96 5.78
C ILE A 259 -12.84 2.16 6.01
N SER A 260 -13.60 1.09 6.20
CA SER A 260 -15.04 1.18 6.41
C SER A 260 -15.62 0.01 7.20
N ILE A 261 -16.84 0.21 7.69
CA ILE A 261 -17.71 -0.82 8.23
C ILE A 261 -18.81 -1.09 7.21
N ASN A 262 -18.97 -2.35 6.84
CA ASN A 262 -20.04 -2.82 5.97
C ASN A 262 -21.30 -3.14 6.78
N PRO A 263 -22.48 -3.08 6.14
CA PRO A 263 -23.71 -3.60 6.70
C PRO A 263 -23.54 -5.08 7.10
N ILE A 264 -24.11 -5.48 8.23
CA ILE A 264 -24.27 -6.89 8.64
C ILE A 264 -25.71 -7.30 8.49
#